data_AF-A0A2G6QPR8-F1
#
_entry.id   AF-A0A2G6QPR8-F1
#
_cell.length_a   1.000
_cell.length_b   1.000
_cell.length_c   1.000
_cell.angle_alpha   90.00
_cell.angle_beta   90.00
_cell.angle_gamma   90.00
#
_symmetry.space_group_name_H-M   'P 1'
#
loop_
_entity.id
_entity.type
_entity.pdbx_description
1 polymer ?
#
loop_
_entity_poly.entity_id
_entity_poly.type
_entity_poly.pdbx_seq_one_letter_code
_entity_poly.pdbx_strand_id
1 'polypeptide(L)'
;MNQDQIKELLLKIEDSELEFSVIFTGKKSKKVNGLYKPDVHEIILHNKNFSADSELVYTAIHEYTHHKLYEIEGGFYTNRFHPPRFWSKFHELLEKAESLNLYKIELENSPELLEITDEIRNTILVENGKLMKRLGSLLYKARGLCKKAGVRYEDYVDRVLCLPRAASTAIEKMSAYDLDPSIGYEAMKQVSKIGSNEKRLEAEKMFLQNKSPAIVRQALGRKKDDKIDIRQKLEKEKNRIEKTIVTLKKRLNDVENQLEKIPISAFLFWFFIIFISPLDMFADDSSSDFPVMPEIPEIIIKPGAWVLPSIPAPPKPPNFKSNAKNNAKKTKTQNKNFSGLTAKKLETMNNNSIMGLLNTVLGNKEITTPNANNLDDDVLNNILSELVKLNEQQTKGVSKEKPKSSEEKLINPVEILKLVVNGKSLIPELSNITCSSVADDGSFLVFADRLFSANGYSFFETLYFLFEKIDDKNYIVHLSISQTPENNLSYAYKLSELSPIRIMLTGNMLFWQYSSDILKVSTVFKMNK
;
A
#
# COMPACT_ATOMS: atom_id res chain seq x y z
N MET A 1 -12.20 3.83 -34.19
CA MET A 1 -11.74 2.48 -34.64
C MET A 1 -12.56 1.33 -34.04
N ASN A 2 -12.55 0.13 -34.64
CA ASN A 2 -13.17 -1.10 -34.10
C ASN A 2 -12.13 -2.12 -33.57
N GLN A 3 -12.60 -3.22 -32.98
CA GLN A 3 -11.72 -4.22 -32.33
C GLN A 3 -10.76 -4.94 -33.30
N ASP A 4 -11.21 -5.24 -34.52
CA ASP A 4 -10.42 -5.96 -35.52
C ASP A 4 -9.31 -5.06 -36.07
N GLN A 5 -9.64 -3.78 -36.32
CA GLN A 5 -8.68 -2.75 -36.70
C GLN A 5 -7.58 -2.57 -35.65
N ILE A 6 -7.93 -2.58 -34.35
CA ILE A 6 -6.95 -2.51 -33.27
C ILE A 6 -6.07 -3.75 -33.25
N LYS A 7 -6.64 -4.96 -33.39
CA LYS A 7 -5.86 -6.20 -33.44
C LYS A 7 -4.87 -6.20 -34.61
N GLU A 8 -5.33 -5.83 -35.81
CA GLU A 8 -4.47 -5.69 -36.99
C GLU A 8 -3.36 -4.65 -36.78
N LEU A 9 -3.68 -3.52 -36.15
CA LEU A 9 -2.70 -2.48 -35.82
C LEU A 9 -1.62 -3.02 -34.89
N LEU A 10 -2.00 -3.73 -33.82
CA LEU A 10 -1.06 -4.30 -32.85
C LEU A 10 -0.12 -5.31 -33.51
N LEU A 11 -0.66 -6.19 -34.36
CA LEU A 11 0.12 -7.17 -35.12
C LEU A 11 1.07 -6.51 -36.15
N LYS A 12 0.68 -5.38 -36.73
CA LYS A 12 1.56 -4.59 -37.62
C LYS A 12 2.72 -3.95 -36.87
N ILE A 13 2.53 -3.51 -35.63
CA ILE A 13 3.61 -2.94 -34.80
C ILE A 13 4.65 -4.03 -34.49
N GLU A 14 4.19 -5.17 -34.03
CA GLU A 14 5.04 -6.33 -33.75
C GLU A 14 4.19 -7.59 -33.75
N ASP A 15 4.61 -8.62 -34.50
CA ASP A 15 3.89 -9.88 -34.60
C ASP A 15 3.89 -10.64 -33.27
N SER A 16 2.95 -11.57 -33.08
CA SER A 16 2.84 -12.43 -31.89
C SER A 16 2.65 -13.89 -32.27
N GLU A 17 3.46 -14.77 -31.69
CA GLU A 17 3.30 -16.22 -31.84
C GLU A 17 2.12 -16.75 -31.00
N LEU A 18 1.75 -16.01 -29.94
CA LEU A 18 0.68 -16.37 -29.03
C LEU A 18 -0.63 -15.74 -29.46
N GLU A 19 -1.62 -16.57 -29.79
CA GLU A 19 -2.94 -16.06 -30.18
C GLU A 19 -3.60 -15.28 -29.04
N PHE A 20 -4.13 -14.10 -29.38
CA PHE A 20 -4.85 -13.22 -28.48
C PHE A 20 -6.09 -12.63 -29.14
N SER A 21 -6.97 -12.07 -28.31
CA SER A 21 -8.17 -11.37 -28.75
C SER A 21 -8.20 -9.93 -28.23
N VAL A 22 -8.85 -9.04 -28.98
CA VAL A 22 -9.14 -7.68 -28.55
C VAL A 22 -10.65 -7.56 -28.38
N ILE A 23 -11.10 -7.14 -27.21
CA ILE A 23 -12.53 -7.07 -26.86
C ILE A 23 -12.87 -5.65 -26.42
N PHE A 24 -13.84 -5.04 -27.10
CA PHE A 24 -14.43 -3.78 -26.66
C PHE A 24 -15.62 -4.06 -25.75
N THR A 25 -15.57 -3.56 -24.52
CA THR A 25 -16.63 -3.85 -23.53
C THR A 25 -17.97 -3.16 -23.81
N GLY A 26 -17.99 -2.16 -24.70
CA GLY A 26 -19.17 -1.33 -24.97
C GLY A 26 -19.61 -0.45 -23.79
N LYS A 27 -18.78 -0.34 -22.74
CA LYS A 27 -19.09 0.31 -21.47
C LYS A 27 -17.96 1.27 -21.06
N LYS A 28 -18.32 2.25 -20.24
CA LYS A 28 -17.35 3.08 -19.50
C LYS A 28 -16.96 2.36 -18.21
N SER A 29 -15.69 2.46 -17.82
CA SER A 29 -15.19 1.97 -16.54
C SER A 29 -14.57 3.12 -15.77
N LYS A 30 -14.96 3.26 -14.50
CA LYS A 30 -14.38 4.30 -13.61
C LYS A 30 -13.00 3.92 -13.07
N LYS A 31 -12.58 2.66 -13.23
CA LYS A 31 -11.36 2.14 -12.59
C LYS A 31 -10.17 2.05 -13.54
N VAL A 32 -10.39 1.59 -14.77
CA VAL A 32 -9.32 1.29 -15.73
C VAL A 32 -9.81 1.57 -17.14
N ASN A 33 -8.88 1.91 -18.04
CA ASN A 33 -9.16 2.12 -19.47
C ASN A 33 -8.98 0.83 -20.29
N GLY A 34 -8.02 -0.01 -19.89
CA GLY A 34 -7.77 -1.32 -20.46
C GLY A 34 -7.38 -2.34 -19.38
N LEU A 35 -7.43 -3.62 -19.74
CA LEU A 35 -6.91 -4.72 -18.94
C LEU A 35 -6.52 -5.89 -19.85
N TYR A 36 -5.31 -6.39 -19.68
CA TYR A 36 -4.90 -7.68 -20.21
C TYR A 36 -5.19 -8.82 -19.22
N LYS A 37 -5.86 -9.88 -19.68
CA LYS A 37 -6.04 -11.13 -18.95
C LYS A 37 -5.09 -12.21 -19.49
N PRO A 38 -4.06 -12.60 -18.72
CA PRO A 38 -3.09 -13.60 -19.15
C PRO A 38 -3.70 -14.99 -19.40
N ASP A 39 -4.61 -15.46 -18.57
CA ASP A 39 -5.13 -16.84 -18.64
C ASP A 39 -5.88 -17.15 -19.95
N VAL A 40 -6.46 -16.13 -20.58
CA VAL A 40 -7.29 -16.23 -21.79
C VAL A 40 -6.71 -15.44 -22.97
N HIS A 41 -5.55 -14.80 -22.77
CA HIS A 41 -4.92 -13.88 -23.71
C HIS A 41 -5.92 -12.85 -24.29
N GLU A 42 -6.72 -12.24 -23.41
CA GLU A 42 -7.71 -11.22 -23.79
C GLU A 42 -7.19 -9.82 -23.47
N ILE A 43 -7.14 -8.96 -24.47
CA ILE A 43 -6.98 -7.52 -24.30
C ILE A 43 -8.37 -6.89 -24.25
N ILE A 44 -8.74 -6.37 -23.10
CA ILE A 44 -10.05 -5.77 -22.87
C ILE A 44 -9.90 -4.26 -22.84
N LEU A 45 -10.67 -3.56 -23.67
CA LEU A 45 -10.68 -2.10 -23.75
C LEU A 45 -12.07 -1.57 -23.38
N HIS A 46 -12.11 -0.62 -22.45
CA HIS A 46 -13.31 0.13 -22.10
C HIS A 46 -13.52 1.26 -23.10
N ASN A 47 -13.87 0.89 -24.34
CA ASN A 47 -13.89 1.76 -25.50
C ASN A 47 -14.70 3.07 -25.34
N LYS A 48 -15.70 3.12 -24.44
CA LYS A 48 -16.43 4.36 -24.17
C LYS A 48 -15.67 5.35 -23.27
N ASN A 49 -14.54 4.97 -22.68
CA ASN A 49 -13.71 5.88 -21.88
C ASN A 49 -12.96 6.89 -22.74
N PHE A 50 -12.65 6.53 -23.99
CA PHE A 50 -11.80 7.33 -24.86
C PHE A 50 -12.62 8.34 -25.66
N SER A 51 -12.04 9.52 -25.85
CA SER A 51 -12.63 10.57 -26.70
C SER A 51 -11.96 10.67 -28.07
N ALA A 52 -10.72 10.17 -28.20
CA ALA A 52 -9.95 10.16 -29.44
C ALA A 52 -9.39 8.76 -29.72
N ASP A 53 -9.21 8.44 -31.01
CA ASP A 53 -8.64 7.15 -31.44
C ASP A 53 -7.16 7.02 -31.01
N SER A 54 -6.41 8.12 -30.93
CA SER A 54 -5.03 8.15 -30.42
C SER A 54 -4.93 7.66 -28.96
N GLU A 55 -5.87 8.07 -28.10
CA GLU A 55 -5.95 7.63 -26.69
C GLU A 55 -6.27 6.14 -26.57
N LEU A 56 -7.16 5.64 -27.44
CA LEU A 56 -7.52 4.23 -27.54
C LEU A 56 -6.31 3.40 -28.00
N VAL A 57 -5.60 3.82 -29.04
CA VAL A 57 -4.42 3.13 -29.56
C VAL A 57 -3.30 3.09 -28.52
N TYR A 58 -3.04 4.20 -27.82
CA TYR A 58 -2.06 4.22 -26.73
C TYR A 58 -2.36 3.17 -25.66
N THR A 59 -3.64 3.07 -25.25
CA THR A 59 -4.07 2.08 -24.26
C THR A 59 -4.01 0.66 -24.82
N ALA A 60 -4.34 0.45 -26.10
CA ALA A 60 -4.20 -0.84 -26.75
C ALA A 60 -2.74 -1.32 -26.77
N ILE A 61 -1.79 -0.44 -27.10
CA ILE A 61 -0.35 -0.75 -27.10
C ILE A 61 0.12 -1.05 -25.66
N HIS A 62 -0.43 -0.38 -24.65
CA HIS A 62 -0.14 -0.66 -23.25
C HIS A 62 -0.52 -2.08 -22.86
N GLU A 63 -1.76 -2.48 -23.15
CA GLU A 63 -2.22 -3.85 -22.86
C GLU A 63 -1.50 -4.89 -23.72
N TYR A 64 -1.20 -4.56 -24.97
CA TYR A 64 -0.41 -5.42 -25.85
C TYR A 64 1.02 -5.62 -25.33
N THR A 65 1.59 -4.63 -24.65
CA THR A 65 2.90 -4.79 -24.00
C THR A 65 2.83 -5.86 -22.91
N HIS A 66 1.76 -5.93 -22.12
CA HIS A 66 1.59 -7.03 -21.16
C HIS A 66 1.51 -8.38 -21.86
N HIS A 67 0.81 -8.47 -22.98
CA HIS A 67 0.73 -9.68 -23.80
C HIS A 67 2.10 -10.12 -24.34
N LYS A 68 2.86 -9.21 -24.96
CA LYS A 68 4.20 -9.52 -25.50
C LYS A 68 5.18 -9.94 -24.40
N LEU A 69 5.14 -9.31 -23.23
CA LEU A 69 5.99 -9.74 -22.12
C LEU A 69 5.59 -11.12 -21.59
N TYR A 70 4.29 -11.40 -21.52
CA TYR A 70 3.79 -12.70 -21.11
C TYR A 70 4.25 -13.82 -22.07
N GLU A 71 4.22 -13.56 -23.38
CA GLU A 71 4.76 -14.44 -24.41
C GLU A 71 6.28 -14.64 -24.27
N ILE A 72 7.06 -13.57 -24.14
CA ILE A 72 8.53 -13.62 -23.97
C ILE A 72 8.91 -14.39 -22.69
N GLU A 73 8.09 -14.31 -21.66
CA GLU A 73 8.33 -14.97 -20.36
C GLU A 73 7.83 -16.41 -20.31
N GLY A 74 7.26 -16.94 -21.40
CA GLY A 74 6.80 -18.32 -21.49
C GLY A 74 5.59 -18.61 -20.61
N GLY A 75 4.71 -17.63 -20.42
CA GLY A 75 3.44 -17.80 -19.70
C GLY A 75 3.52 -17.64 -18.18
N PHE A 76 4.64 -17.16 -17.64
CA PHE A 76 4.76 -16.88 -16.20
C PHE A 76 4.36 -15.46 -15.86
N TYR A 77 3.40 -15.32 -14.94
CA TYR A 77 2.95 -14.03 -14.46
C TYR A 77 3.85 -13.49 -13.34
N THR A 78 4.33 -12.26 -13.48
CA THR A 78 4.96 -11.54 -12.36
C THR A 78 3.94 -10.70 -11.62
N ASN A 79 3.87 -10.82 -10.29
CA ASN A 79 2.98 -9.98 -9.46
C ASN A 79 3.31 -8.47 -9.50
N ARG A 80 4.45 -8.08 -10.07
CA ARG A 80 4.79 -6.66 -10.23
C ARG A 80 4.22 -6.16 -11.55
N PHE A 81 3.21 -5.30 -11.46
CA PHE A 81 2.72 -4.52 -12.58
C PHE A 81 3.80 -3.53 -13.02
N HIS A 82 4.05 -3.46 -14.33
CA HIS A 82 4.94 -2.48 -14.98
C HIS A 82 6.40 -2.43 -14.46
N PRO A 83 7.14 -3.56 -14.50
CA PRO A 83 8.59 -3.55 -14.22
C PRO A 83 9.34 -2.64 -15.21
N PRO A 84 10.60 -2.22 -14.94
CA PRO A 84 11.34 -1.35 -15.87
C PRO A 84 11.38 -1.83 -17.32
N ARG A 85 11.48 -3.15 -17.55
CA ARG A 85 11.42 -3.77 -18.89
C ARG A 85 10.08 -3.54 -19.61
N PHE A 86 8.97 -3.43 -18.86
CA PHE A 86 7.67 -3.11 -19.43
C PHE A 86 7.72 -1.74 -20.08
N TRP A 87 8.18 -0.73 -19.35
CA TRP A 87 8.22 0.63 -19.87
C TRP A 87 9.16 0.74 -21.08
N SER A 88 10.28 0.03 -21.05
CA SER A 88 11.18 -0.01 -22.20
C SER A 88 10.51 -0.65 -23.42
N LYS A 89 9.83 -1.80 -23.25
CA LYS A 89 9.10 -2.47 -24.35
C LYS A 89 7.91 -1.63 -24.85
N PHE A 90 7.17 -1.01 -23.94
CA PHE A 90 6.05 -0.14 -24.27
C PHE A 90 6.49 1.05 -25.13
N HIS A 91 7.57 1.75 -24.73
CA HIS A 91 8.09 2.86 -25.52
C HIS A 91 8.71 2.39 -26.85
N GLU A 92 9.33 1.21 -26.91
CA GLU A 92 9.78 0.61 -28.17
C GLU A 92 8.61 0.37 -29.13
N LEU A 93 7.49 -0.17 -28.64
CA LEU A 93 6.28 -0.39 -29.44
C LEU A 93 5.63 0.92 -29.88
N LEU A 94 5.64 1.96 -29.03
CA LEU A 94 5.19 3.30 -29.42
C LEU A 94 6.07 3.89 -30.52
N GLU A 95 7.40 3.86 -30.40
CA GLU A 95 8.32 4.35 -31.45
C GLU A 95 8.09 3.61 -32.78
N LYS A 96 7.86 2.29 -32.75
CA LYS A 96 7.48 1.52 -33.94
C LYS A 96 6.14 1.98 -34.51
N ALA A 97 5.13 2.16 -33.67
CA ALA A 97 3.81 2.63 -34.09
C ALA A 97 3.87 4.03 -34.72
N GLU A 98 4.68 4.93 -34.16
CA GLU A 98 4.93 6.27 -34.72
C GLU A 98 5.64 6.19 -36.07
N SER A 99 6.68 5.35 -36.19
CA SER A 99 7.41 5.17 -37.45
C SER A 99 6.55 4.61 -38.59
N LEU A 100 5.53 3.81 -38.24
CA LEU A 100 4.55 3.25 -39.17
C LEU A 100 3.35 4.18 -39.40
N ASN A 101 3.32 5.36 -38.78
CA ASN A 101 2.19 6.30 -38.77
C ASN A 101 0.87 5.66 -38.26
N LEU A 102 0.96 4.63 -37.42
CA LEU A 102 -0.19 3.97 -36.77
C LEU A 102 -0.60 4.65 -35.47
N TYR A 103 0.31 5.43 -34.89
CA TYR A 103 0.08 6.23 -33.69
C TYR A 103 0.75 7.60 -33.88
N LYS A 104 0.08 8.66 -33.46
CA LYS A 104 0.64 10.01 -33.41
C LYS A 104 0.19 10.68 -32.11
N ILE A 105 1.11 11.34 -31.44
CA ILE A 105 0.77 12.21 -30.32
C ILE A 105 0.26 13.53 -30.90
N GLU A 106 -1.03 13.80 -30.75
CA GLU A 106 -1.70 14.96 -31.34
C GLU A 106 -1.51 16.25 -30.52
N LEU A 107 -0.27 16.64 -30.20
CA LEU A 107 -0.03 17.89 -29.49
C LEU A 107 -0.43 19.12 -30.32
N GLU A 108 -0.44 19.00 -31.65
CA GLU A 108 -0.74 20.12 -32.55
C GLU A 108 -2.21 20.56 -32.49
N ASN A 109 -3.08 19.71 -31.94
CA ASN A 109 -4.50 20.03 -31.79
C ASN A 109 -4.78 21.06 -30.68
N SER A 110 -3.79 21.38 -29.84
CA SER A 110 -3.90 22.39 -28.78
C SER A 110 -2.68 23.33 -28.79
N PRO A 111 -2.79 24.56 -29.33
CA PRO A 111 -1.69 25.52 -29.31
C PRO A 111 -1.29 25.92 -27.88
N GLU A 112 -2.27 25.97 -26.95
CA GLU A 112 -2.02 26.23 -25.52
C GLU A 112 -1.11 25.16 -24.90
N LEU A 113 -1.31 23.88 -25.27
CA LEU A 113 -0.46 22.79 -24.79
C LEU A 113 0.97 22.89 -25.34
N LEU A 114 1.14 23.34 -26.59
CA LEU A 114 2.45 23.57 -27.19
C LEU A 114 3.20 24.70 -26.48
N GLU A 115 2.54 25.82 -26.21
CA GLU A 115 3.13 26.96 -25.49
C GLU A 115 3.59 26.55 -24.08
N ILE A 116 2.74 25.85 -23.33
CA ILE A 116 3.09 25.32 -22.00
C ILE A 116 4.24 24.30 -22.11
N THR A 117 4.22 23.44 -23.13
CA THR A 117 5.28 22.43 -23.34
C THR A 117 6.62 23.11 -23.60
N ASP A 118 6.64 24.17 -24.41
CA ASP A 118 7.85 24.93 -24.71
C ASP A 118 8.37 25.67 -23.47
N GLU A 119 7.51 26.29 -22.67
CA GLU A 119 7.89 26.93 -21.40
C GLU A 119 8.48 25.90 -20.42
N ILE A 120 7.81 24.76 -20.23
CA ILE A 120 8.28 23.69 -19.36
C ILE A 120 9.65 23.19 -19.83
N ARG A 121 9.78 22.85 -21.12
CA ARG A 121 10.98 22.19 -21.65
C ARG A 121 12.16 23.13 -21.75
N ASN A 122 11.97 24.33 -22.31
CA ASN A 122 13.07 25.21 -22.67
C ASN A 122 13.44 26.18 -21.55
N THR A 123 12.49 26.54 -20.68
CA THR A 123 12.72 27.45 -19.55
C THR A 123 12.88 26.66 -18.26
N ILE A 124 11.80 26.04 -17.76
CA ILE A 124 11.75 25.50 -16.40
C ILE A 124 12.72 24.34 -16.19
N LEU A 125 12.75 23.35 -17.10
CA LEU A 125 13.64 22.20 -16.97
C LEU A 125 15.12 22.60 -17.06
N VAL A 126 15.45 23.51 -17.98
CA VAL A 126 16.82 23.99 -18.18
C VAL A 126 17.30 24.82 -17.00
N GLU A 127 16.48 25.75 -16.52
CA GLU A 127 16.80 26.57 -15.35
C GLU A 127 16.96 25.72 -14.09
N ASN A 128 16.08 24.75 -13.88
CA ASN A 128 16.21 23.79 -12.78
C ASN A 128 17.52 22.99 -12.89
N GLY A 129 17.89 22.53 -14.08
CA GLY A 129 19.19 21.89 -14.33
C GLY A 129 20.38 22.79 -13.96
N LYS A 130 20.33 24.07 -14.34
CA LYS A 130 21.38 25.06 -14.03
C LYS A 130 21.48 25.32 -12.52
N LEU A 131 20.35 25.48 -11.84
CA LEU A 131 20.28 25.69 -10.39
C LEU A 131 20.86 24.48 -9.64
N MET A 132 20.50 23.27 -10.05
CA MET A 132 20.99 22.05 -9.41
C MET A 132 22.49 21.83 -9.66
N LYS A 133 22.99 22.15 -10.85
CA LYS A 133 24.44 22.16 -11.13
C LYS A 133 25.18 23.15 -10.24
N ARG A 134 24.64 24.36 -10.08
CA ARG A 134 25.19 25.39 -9.17
C ARG A 134 25.18 24.92 -7.72
N LEU A 135 24.09 24.31 -7.27
CA LEU A 135 23.97 23.73 -5.94
C LEU A 135 25.05 22.67 -5.71
N GLY A 136 25.32 21.80 -6.69
CA GLY A 136 26.42 20.83 -6.62
C GLY A 136 27.79 21.46 -6.42
N SER A 137 28.09 22.54 -7.15
CA SER A 137 29.33 23.31 -6.97
C SER A 137 29.45 23.91 -5.56
N LEU A 138 28.34 24.44 -5.01
CA LEU A 138 28.30 25.00 -3.65
C LEU A 138 28.46 23.91 -2.59
N LEU A 139 27.82 22.75 -2.75
CA LEU A 139 27.97 21.61 -1.84
C LEU A 139 29.41 21.12 -1.78
N TYR A 140 30.10 21.06 -2.93
CA TYR A 140 31.52 20.71 -2.98
C TYR A 140 32.39 21.72 -2.21
N LYS A 141 32.13 23.03 -2.37
CA LYS A 141 32.82 24.08 -1.60
C LYS A 141 32.52 23.97 -0.10
N ALA A 142 31.25 23.77 0.26
CA ALA A 142 30.80 23.62 1.63
C ALA A 142 31.47 22.43 2.32
N ARG A 143 31.67 21.31 1.62
CA ARG A 143 32.40 20.14 2.13
C ARG A 143 33.84 20.50 2.53
N GLY A 144 34.54 21.27 1.70
CA GLY A 144 35.88 21.78 2.03
C GLY A 144 35.89 22.71 3.24
N LEU A 145 34.89 23.60 3.36
CA LEU A 145 34.76 24.52 4.49
C LEU A 145 34.38 23.80 5.80
N CYS A 146 33.47 22.82 5.75
CA CYS A 146 33.12 21.99 6.90
C CYS A 146 34.34 21.28 7.47
N LYS A 147 35.18 20.70 6.60
CA LYS A 147 36.44 20.06 7.01
C LYS A 147 37.39 21.03 7.71
N LYS A 148 37.50 22.28 7.23
CA LYS A 148 38.33 23.32 7.86
C LYS A 148 37.77 23.80 9.20
N ALA A 149 36.45 23.88 9.33
CA ALA A 149 35.76 24.32 10.53
C ALA A 149 35.58 23.21 11.59
N GLY A 150 36.03 21.98 11.32
CA GLY A 150 35.79 20.83 12.21
C GLY A 150 34.33 20.39 12.28
N VAL A 151 33.48 20.83 11.33
CA VAL A 151 32.06 20.49 11.26
C VAL A 151 31.88 19.22 10.43
N ARG A 152 31.07 18.28 10.91
CA ARG A 152 30.73 17.07 10.16
C ARG A 152 29.81 17.44 8.98
N TYR A 153 30.27 17.19 7.75
CA TYR A 153 29.53 17.59 6.55
C TYR A 153 28.14 16.95 6.46
N GLU A 154 27.98 15.71 6.92
CA GLU A 154 26.71 15.02 6.96
C GLU A 154 25.70 15.70 7.89
N ASP A 155 26.16 16.24 9.03
CA ASP A 155 25.30 16.99 9.96
C ASP A 155 24.87 18.33 9.34
N TYR A 156 25.78 18.99 8.62
CA TYR A 156 25.47 20.18 7.83
C TYR A 156 24.42 19.91 6.74
N VAL A 157 24.56 18.82 5.99
CA VAL A 157 23.60 18.43 4.95
C VAL A 157 22.23 18.08 5.54
N ASP A 158 22.20 17.26 6.60
CA ASP A 158 20.95 16.72 7.12
C ASP A 158 20.17 17.75 7.96
N ARG A 159 20.85 18.55 8.79
CA ARG A 159 20.20 19.43 9.77
C ARG A 159 20.21 20.90 9.41
N VAL A 160 21.22 21.37 8.68
CA VAL A 160 21.30 22.78 8.27
C VAL A 160 20.63 22.98 6.92
N LEU A 161 20.96 22.12 5.95
CA LEU A 161 20.37 22.19 4.61
C LEU A 161 19.08 21.37 4.47
N CYS A 162 18.78 20.48 5.40
CA CYS A 162 17.61 19.60 5.37
C CYS A 162 17.50 18.78 4.07
N LEU A 163 18.64 18.36 3.50
CA LEU A 163 18.69 17.59 2.27
C LEU A 163 18.94 16.11 2.55
N PRO A 164 18.25 15.18 1.87
CA PRO A 164 18.62 13.78 1.93
C PRO A 164 20.04 13.56 1.41
N ARG A 165 20.88 12.81 2.15
CA ARG A 165 22.26 12.49 1.75
C ARG A 165 22.39 11.91 0.33
N ALA A 166 21.42 11.08 -0.06
CA ALA A 166 21.39 10.51 -1.40
C ALA A 166 21.18 11.58 -2.49
N ALA A 167 20.36 12.60 -2.21
CA ALA A 167 20.13 13.71 -3.11
C ALA A 167 21.34 14.64 -3.20
N SER A 168 21.95 15.01 -2.06
CA SER A 168 23.16 15.86 -2.06
C SER A 168 24.32 15.19 -2.80
N THR A 169 24.55 13.90 -2.58
CA THR A 169 25.57 13.12 -3.30
C THR A 169 25.30 13.06 -4.80
N ALA A 170 24.03 12.93 -5.21
CA ALA A 170 23.68 12.94 -6.63
C ALA A 170 23.91 14.32 -7.25
N ILE A 171 23.56 15.41 -6.55
CA ILE A 171 23.73 16.80 -7.00
C ILE A 171 25.22 17.18 -7.10
N GLU A 172 26.05 16.78 -6.14
CA GLU A 172 27.51 16.95 -6.21
C GLU A 172 28.09 16.26 -7.45
N LYS A 173 27.67 15.01 -7.73
CA LYS A 173 28.12 14.26 -8.91
C LYS A 173 27.71 14.94 -10.22
N MET A 174 26.52 15.55 -10.28
CA MET A 174 26.08 16.29 -11.47
C MET A 174 27.02 17.45 -11.81
N SER A 175 27.45 18.19 -10.79
CA SER A 175 28.43 19.27 -10.98
C SER A 175 29.83 18.72 -11.25
N ALA A 176 30.25 17.64 -10.59
CA ALA A 176 31.57 17.05 -10.75
C ALA A 176 31.79 16.43 -12.14
N TYR A 177 30.73 15.86 -12.72
CA TYR A 177 30.73 15.29 -14.07
C TYR A 177 30.43 16.28 -15.17
N ASP A 178 30.19 17.55 -14.80
CA ASP A 178 29.86 18.63 -15.71
C ASP A 178 28.68 18.34 -16.66
N LEU A 179 27.66 17.64 -16.17
CA LEU A 179 26.50 17.24 -16.99
C LEU A 179 25.81 18.45 -17.62
N ASP A 180 25.31 18.30 -18.85
CA ASP A 180 24.56 19.36 -19.54
C ASP A 180 23.27 19.70 -18.78
N PRO A 181 23.06 20.96 -18.34
CA PRO A 181 21.81 21.37 -17.71
C PRO A 181 20.57 21.27 -18.61
N SER A 182 20.75 21.26 -19.94
CA SER A 182 19.65 21.30 -20.91
C SER A 182 18.72 20.08 -20.83
N ILE A 183 19.24 18.93 -20.42
CA ILE A 183 18.45 17.69 -20.23
C ILE A 183 17.56 17.72 -18.99
N GLY A 184 17.75 18.72 -18.11
CA GLY A 184 16.99 18.90 -16.87
C GLY A 184 17.44 18.01 -15.71
N TYR A 185 17.05 18.40 -14.49
CA TYR A 185 17.53 17.79 -13.24
C TYR A 185 17.29 16.27 -13.13
N GLU A 186 16.10 15.79 -13.47
CA GLU A 186 15.76 14.37 -13.31
C GLU A 186 16.54 13.46 -14.28
N ALA A 187 16.85 13.94 -15.50
CA ALA A 187 17.73 13.24 -16.42
C ALA A 187 19.18 13.28 -15.92
N MET A 188 19.68 14.45 -15.51
CA MET A 188 21.01 14.60 -14.90
C MET A 188 21.22 13.66 -13.70
N LYS A 189 20.18 13.47 -12.87
CA LYS A 189 20.16 12.55 -11.73
C LYS A 189 20.28 11.08 -12.12
N GLN A 190 19.76 10.70 -13.28
CA GLN A 190 19.91 9.34 -13.81
C GLN A 190 21.30 9.15 -14.40
N VAL A 191 21.78 10.12 -15.18
CA VAL A 191 23.12 10.09 -15.77
C VAL A 191 24.21 10.07 -14.69
N SER A 192 24.04 10.82 -13.59
CA SER A 192 25.03 10.87 -12.50
C SER A 192 25.23 9.55 -11.74
N LYS A 193 24.32 8.57 -11.92
CA LYS A 193 24.45 7.23 -11.35
C LYS A 193 25.34 6.30 -12.19
N ILE A 194 25.63 6.67 -13.44
CA ILE A 194 26.43 5.86 -14.36
C ILE A 194 27.92 6.12 -14.08
N GLY A 195 28.66 5.05 -13.78
CA GLY A 195 30.10 5.16 -13.48
C GLY A 195 30.97 5.47 -14.71
N SER A 196 30.69 4.83 -15.85
CA SER A 196 31.49 4.99 -17.09
C SER A 196 31.21 6.35 -17.75
N ASN A 197 32.29 7.04 -18.15
CA ASN A 197 32.19 8.34 -18.82
C ASN A 197 31.57 8.23 -20.22
N GLU A 198 31.96 7.22 -21.00
CA GLU A 198 31.43 6.98 -22.35
C GLU A 198 29.92 6.73 -22.31
N LYS A 199 29.49 5.86 -21.38
CA LYS A 199 28.05 5.57 -21.19
C LYS A 199 27.27 6.77 -20.68
N ARG A 200 27.89 7.70 -19.96
CA ARG A 200 27.26 8.96 -19.54
C ARG A 200 27.00 9.86 -20.74
N LEU A 201 27.99 10.06 -21.60
CA LEU A 201 27.83 10.86 -22.82
C LEU A 201 26.78 10.26 -23.77
N GLU A 202 26.74 8.93 -23.90
CA GLU A 202 25.68 8.25 -24.66
C GLU A 202 24.30 8.49 -24.04
N ALA A 203 24.17 8.40 -22.71
CA ALA A 203 22.93 8.70 -22.00
C ALA A 203 22.47 10.14 -22.24
N GLU A 204 23.38 11.12 -22.17
CA GLU A 204 23.10 12.53 -22.43
C GLU A 204 22.58 12.74 -23.85
N LYS A 205 23.24 12.14 -24.85
CA LYS A 205 22.77 12.18 -26.24
C LYS A 205 21.38 11.59 -26.41
N MET A 206 21.07 10.48 -25.73
CA MET A 206 19.72 9.89 -25.80
C MET A 206 18.66 10.80 -25.18
N PHE A 207 18.96 11.49 -24.07
CA PHE A 207 18.04 12.46 -23.48
C PHE A 207 17.85 13.70 -24.36
N LEU A 208 18.91 14.18 -25.00
CA LEU A 208 18.83 15.28 -25.99
C LEU A 208 18.00 14.89 -27.21
N GLN A 209 17.96 13.60 -27.57
CA GLN A 209 17.09 13.04 -28.61
C GLN A 209 15.65 12.81 -28.14
N ASN A 210 15.26 13.32 -26.97
CA ASN A 210 13.93 13.14 -26.36
C ASN A 210 13.54 11.68 -26.09
N LYS A 211 14.51 10.77 -25.95
CA LYS A 211 14.21 9.37 -25.59
C LYS A 211 13.74 9.26 -24.15
N SER A 212 12.81 8.33 -23.91
CA SER A 212 12.25 8.14 -22.57
C SER A 212 13.31 7.61 -21.58
N PRO A 213 13.20 7.94 -20.28
CA PRO A 213 14.10 7.40 -19.26
C PRO A 213 14.16 5.87 -19.21
N ALA A 214 13.08 5.18 -19.60
CA ALA A 214 13.04 3.73 -19.62
C ALA A 214 13.89 3.13 -20.75
N ILE A 215 13.90 3.77 -21.93
CA ILE A 215 14.75 3.37 -23.05
C ILE A 215 16.23 3.58 -22.70
N VAL A 216 16.57 4.75 -22.13
CA VAL A 216 17.95 5.06 -21.71
C VAL A 216 18.47 4.02 -20.71
N ARG A 217 17.66 3.66 -19.71
CA ARG A 217 18.03 2.62 -18.73
C ARG A 217 18.20 1.24 -19.35
N GLN A 218 17.40 0.89 -20.37
CA GLN A 218 17.52 -0.39 -21.06
C GLN A 218 18.80 -0.45 -21.89
N ALA A 219 19.08 0.60 -22.68
CA ALA A 219 20.25 0.67 -23.55
C ALA A 219 21.57 0.59 -22.77
N LEU A 220 21.63 1.26 -21.61
CA LEU A 220 22.83 1.32 -20.78
C LEU A 220 22.90 0.19 -19.73
N GLY A 221 21.80 -0.54 -19.57
CA GLY A 221 21.71 -1.72 -18.72
C GLY A 221 22.66 -2.82 -19.18
N ARG A 222 23.06 -3.68 -18.25
CA ARG A 222 23.80 -4.90 -18.63
C ARG A 222 22.85 -5.81 -19.40
N LYS A 223 23.14 -6.07 -20.68
CA LYS A 223 22.51 -7.18 -21.42
C LYS A 223 22.84 -8.46 -20.67
N LYS A 224 21.82 -9.14 -20.13
CA LYS A 224 21.99 -10.50 -19.61
C LYS A 224 21.85 -11.43 -20.82
N ASP A 225 22.70 -12.45 -20.93
CA ASP A 225 22.56 -13.45 -21.98
C ASP A 225 21.24 -14.21 -21.78
N ASP A 226 20.26 -13.93 -22.64
CA ASP A 226 18.87 -14.38 -22.47
C ASP A 226 18.68 -15.88 -22.74
N LYS A 227 19.62 -16.54 -23.42
CA LYS A 227 19.49 -17.94 -23.85
C LYS A 227 19.85 -18.99 -22.79
N ILE A 228 20.57 -18.65 -21.72
CA ILE A 228 21.14 -19.67 -20.80
C ILE A 228 20.29 -19.95 -19.55
N ASP A 229 19.27 -19.16 -19.19
CA ASP A 229 18.72 -19.27 -17.82
C ASP A 229 17.20 -19.40 -17.65
N ILE A 230 16.42 -19.85 -18.66
CA ILE A 230 14.99 -20.10 -18.45
C ILE A 230 14.80 -21.21 -17.40
N ARG A 231 15.50 -22.34 -17.55
CA ARG A 231 15.42 -23.45 -16.59
C ARG A 231 15.87 -23.04 -15.19
N GLN A 232 17.00 -22.36 -15.02
CA GLN A 232 17.42 -21.97 -13.66
C GLN A 232 16.53 -20.87 -13.08
N LYS A 233 15.93 -19.98 -13.90
CA LYS A 233 14.91 -19.03 -13.42
C LYS A 233 13.71 -19.79 -12.85
N LEU A 234 13.22 -20.81 -13.55
CA LEU A 234 12.12 -21.65 -13.09
C LEU A 234 12.49 -22.45 -11.84
N GLU A 235 13.70 -23.01 -11.77
CA GLU A 235 14.19 -23.70 -10.57
C GLU A 235 14.32 -22.75 -9.37
N LYS A 236 14.78 -21.52 -9.58
CA LYS A 236 14.84 -20.48 -8.54
C LYS A 236 13.44 -20.10 -8.05
N GLU A 237 12.48 -19.93 -8.96
CA GLU A 237 11.10 -19.58 -8.58
C GLU A 237 10.40 -20.76 -7.89
N LYS A 238 10.61 -22.00 -8.35
CA LYS A 238 10.17 -23.22 -7.65
C LYS A 238 10.71 -23.26 -6.22
N ASN A 239 12.03 -23.12 -6.05
CA ASN A 239 12.67 -23.13 -4.73
C ASN A 239 12.15 -22.01 -3.82
N ARG A 240 11.82 -20.83 -4.38
CA ARG A 240 11.23 -19.72 -3.64
C ARG A 240 9.81 -20.03 -3.17
N ILE A 241 9.00 -20.61 -4.06
CA ILE A 241 7.62 -21.02 -3.74
C ILE A 241 7.64 -22.11 -2.66
N GLU A 242 8.51 -23.11 -2.79
CA GLU A 242 8.69 -24.16 -1.78
C GLU A 242 9.07 -23.59 -0.42
N LYS A 243 10.05 -22.66 -0.36
CA LYS A 243 10.39 -21.96 0.89
C LYS A 243 9.20 -21.19 1.48
N THR A 244 8.39 -20.58 0.62
CA THR A 244 7.19 -19.85 1.05
C THR A 244 6.14 -20.81 1.59
N ILE A 245 5.91 -21.96 0.95
CA ILE A 245 5.01 -23.01 1.44
C ILE A 245 5.46 -23.53 2.81
N VAL A 246 6.76 -23.81 2.98
CA VAL A 246 7.31 -24.26 4.27
C VAL A 246 7.08 -23.20 5.36
N THR A 247 7.34 -21.93 5.03
CA THR A 247 7.13 -20.82 5.97
C THR A 247 5.67 -20.65 6.33
N LEU A 248 4.75 -20.77 5.36
CA LEU A 248 3.31 -20.70 5.57
C LEU A 248 2.79 -21.89 6.38
N LYS A 249 3.29 -23.11 6.14
CA LYS A 249 2.96 -24.30 6.95
C LYS A 249 3.43 -24.14 8.39
N LYS A 250 4.65 -23.63 8.60
CA LYS A 250 5.14 -23.34 9.95
C LYS A 250 4.25 -22.31 10.64
N ARG A 251 3.91 -21.22 9.95
CA ARG A 251 3.02 -20.19 10.49
C ARG A 251 1.62 -20.74 10.80
N LEU A 252 1.11 -21.65 9.98
CA LEU A 252 -0.16 -22.34 10.23
C LEU A 252 -0.08 -23.17 11.52
N ASN A 253 0.96 -23.99 11.67
CA ASN A 253 1.19 -24.78 12.88
C ASN A 253 1.37 -23.89 14.12
N ASP A 254 2.05 -22.76 14.01
CA ASP A 254 2.17 -21.80 15.12
C ASP A 254 0.80 -21.24 15.53
N VAL A 255 -0.10 -20.98 14.56
CA VAL A 255 -1.48 -20.54 14.82
C VAL A 255 -2.32 -21.66 15.43
N GLU A 256 -2.19 -22.90 14.96
CA GLU A 256 -2.88 -24.07 15.53
C GLU A 256 -2.44 -24.31 16.99
N ASN A 257 -1.14 -24.28 17.27
CA ASN A 257 -0.61 -24.37 18.63
C ASN A 257 -1.09 -23.21 19.52
N GLN A 258 -1.29 -22.01 18.96
CA GLN A 258 -1.88 -20.89 19.70
C GLN A 258 -3.37 -21.13 19.98
N LEU A 259 -4.11 -21.72 19.03
CA LEU A 259 -5.52 -22.08 19.22
C LEU A 259 -5.68 -23.19 20.27
N GLU A 260 -4.83 -24.20 20.29
CA GLU A 260 -4.85 -25.29 21.29
C GLU A 260 -4.56 -24.78 22.72
N LYS A 261 -3.71 -23.77 22.85
CA LYS A 261 -3.38 -23.14 24.13
C LYS A 261 -4.49 -22.23 24.66
N ILE A 262 -5.48 -21.89 23.84
CA ILE A 262 -6.67 -21.20 24.31
C ILE A 262 -7.61 -22.29 24.83
N PRO A 263 -7.82 -22.40 26.16
CA PRO A 263 -8.68 -23.43 26.71
C PRO A 263 -10.09 -23.21 26.16
N ILE A 264 -10.61 -24.21 25.44
CA ILE A 264 -12.03 -24.33 25.18
C ILE A 264 -12.65 -24.46 26.57
N SER A 265 -13.26 -23.38 27.06
CA SER A 265 -13.83 -23.39 28.40
C SER A 265 -14.82 -24.55 28.49
N ALA A 266 -14.66 -25.41 29.50
CA ALA A 266 -15.52 -26.57 29.76
C ALA A 266 -17.02 -26.23 29.85
N PHE A 267 -17.35 -24.93 29.90
CA PHE A 267 -18.68 -24.37 29.82
C PHE A 267 -19.41 -24.65 28.49
N LEU A 268 -18.69 -24.79 27.37
CA LEU A 268 -19.30 -25.20 26.09
C LEU A 268 -19.67 -26.70 26.06
N PHE A 269 -18.94 -27.54 26.81
CA PHE A 269 -19.24 -28.96 26.93
C PHE A 269 -20.43 -29.23 27.87
N TRP A 270 -20.58 -28.43 28.93
CA TRP A 270 -21.70 -28.59 29.87
C TRP A 270 -23.05 -28.18 29.25
N PHE A 271 -23.08 -27.19 28.35
CA PHE A 271 -24.28 -26.86 27.58
C PHE A 271 -24.69 -27.94 26.57
N PHE A 272 -23.73 -28.73 26.07
CA PHE A 272 -24.03 -29.87 25.19
C PHE A 272 -24.56 -31.08 25.97
N ILE A 273 -24.12 -31.30 27.21
CA ILE A 273 -24.53 -32.45 28.02
C ILE A 273 -25.89 -32.23 28.72
N ILE A 274 -26.28 -30.99 29.02
CA ILE A 274 -27.58 -30.71 29.68
C ILE A 274 -28.78 -30.81 28.71
N PHE A 275 -28.56 -30.75 27.40
CA PHE A 275 -29.62 -30.97 26.40
C PHE A 275 -29.89 -32.44 26.07
N ILE A 276 -29.18 -33.39 26.70
CA ILE A 276 -29.37 -34.82 26.44
C ILE A 276 -29.63 -35.54 27.76
N SER A 277 -30.90 -35.61 28.14
CA SER A 277 -31.47 -36.76 28.86
C SER A 277 -32.99 -36.78 28.62
N PRO A 278 -33.63 -37.95 28.67
CA PRO A 278 -33.48 -39.06 27.74
C PRO A 278 -34.79 -39.26 26.94
N LEU A 279 -34.68 -39.62 25.66
CA LEU A 279 -35.75 -40.36 24.98
C LEU A 279 -35.18 -41.74 24.70
N ASP A 280 -35.81 -42.75 25.29
CA ASP A 280 -35.46 -44.15 25.13
C ASP A 280 -35.56 -44.62 23.67
N MET A 281 -34.78 -45.69 23.40
CA MET A 281 -34.88 -46.64 22.28
C MET A 281 -34.28 -46.13 20.95
N PHE A 282 -33.25 -46.72 20.35
CA PHE A 282 -32.75 -48.09 20.34
C PHE A 282 -31.23 -48.10 20.32
N ALA A 283 -30.65 -49.06 21.05
CA ALA A 283 -29.30 -49.53 20.81
C ALA A 283 -29.27 -50.24 19.45
N ASP A 284 -28.33 -49.86 18.59
CA ASP A 284 -27.73 -50.82 17.67
C ASP A 284 -26.22 -50.65 17.76
N ASP A 285 -25.57 -51.76 18.04
CA ASP A 285 -24.18 -51.91 18.42
C ASP A 285 -23.38 -52.11 17.14
N SER A 286 -22.80 -51.04 16.59
CA SER A 286 -21.85 -51.17 15.48
C SER A 286 -20.73 -50.15 15.61
N SER A 287 -19.59 -50.65 16.07
CA SER A 287 -18.22 -50.23 15.75
C SER A 287 -18.09 -48.93 14.93
N SER A 288 -17.50 -47.92 15.56
CA SER A 288 -16.97 -46.73 14.88
C SER A 288 -15.82 -47.12 13.94
N ASP A 289 -16.15 -47.53 12.72
CA ASP A 289 -15.20 -47.55 11.61
C ASP A 289 -14.95 -46.10 11.18
N PHE A 290 -13.77 -45.59 11.52
CA PHE A 290 -13.22 -44.44 10.79
C PHE A 290 -13.04 -44.86 9.33
N PRO A 291 -13.43 -44.03 8.33
CA PRO A 291 -13.08 -44.32 6.96
C PRO A 291 -11.55 -44.34 6.86
N VAL A 292 -11.00 -45.51 6.55
CA VAL A 292 -9.60 -45.66 6.18
C VAL A 292 -9.32 -44.71 5.03
N MET A 293 -8.36 -43.81 5.23
CA MET A 293 -7.91 -42.89 4.21
C MET A 293 -7.46 -43.71 2.99
N PRO A 294 -7.99 -43.47 1.78
CA PRO A 294 -7.55 -44.24 0.62
C PRO A 294 -6.06 -43.98 0.38
N GLU A 295 -5.29 -45.05 0.19
CA GLU A 295 -3.89 -44.95 -0.22
C GLU A 295 -3.81 -44.23 -1.58
N ILE A 296 -2.88 -43.29 -1.66
CA ILE A 296 -2.57 -42.55 -2.89
C ILE A 296 -2.09 -43.57 -3.92
N PRO A 297 -2.77 -43.75 -5.07
CA PRO A 297 -2.29 -44.69 -6.08
C PRO A 297 -0.94 -44.20 -6.63
N GLU A 298 0.07 -45.07 -6.60
CA GLU A 298 1.33 -44.83 -7.30
C GLU A 298 1.04 -44.76 -8.81
N ILE A 299 1.20 -43.57 -9.38
CA ILE A 299 1.06 -43.34 -10.82
C ILE A 299 2.33 -43.86 -11.49
N ILE A 300 2.28 -45.09 -12.00
CA ILE A 300 3.29 -45.60 -12.92
C ILE A 300 3.05 -44.92 -14.28
N ILE A 301 3.85 -43.90 -14.59
CA ILE A 301 3.85 -43.25 -15.90
C ILE A 301 4.49 -44.22 -16.90
N LYS A 302 3.68 -44.89 -17.73
CA LYS A 302 4.17 -45.51 -18.96
C LYS A 302 4.36 -44.41 -20.01
N PRO A 303 5.52 -44.34 -20.71
CA PRO A 303 5.72 -43.35 -21.75
C PRO A 303 4.85 -43.69 -22.96
N GLY A 304 3.97 -42.76 -23.39
CA GLY A 304 3.43 -42.79 -24.76
C GLY A 304 1.92 -42.62 -24.99
N ALA A 305 1.08 -42.31 -23.99
CA ALA A 305 -0.34 -42.04 -24.27
C ALA A 305 -0.91 -40.92 -23.40
N TRP A 306 -1.18 -39.76 -24.01
CA TRP A 306 -1.90 -38.65 -23.40
C TRP A 306 -3.40 -38.86 -23.61
N VAL A 307 -4.15 -39.09 -22.54
CA VAL A 307 -5.61 -38.95 -22.52
C VAL A 307 -5.94 -37.91 -21.47
N LEU A 308 -6.66 -36.85 -21.86
CA LEU A 308 -7.14 -35.80 -20.94
C LEU A 308 -8.17 -36.41 -19.97
N PRO A 309 -8.00 -36.30 -18.64
CA PRO A 309 -9.07 -36.63 -17.71
C PRO A 309 -10.14 -35.53 -17.69
N SER A 310 -11.42 -35.91 -17.83
CA SER A 310 -12.57 -35.01 -17.70
C SER A 310 -12.80 -34.63 -16.24
N ILE A 311 -12.88 -33.33 -15.95
CA ILE A 311 -13.14 -32.78 -14.62
C ILE A 311 -14.63 -33.00 -14.26
N PRO A 312 -14.97 -33.63 -13.13
CA PRO A 312 -16.36 -33.73 -12.69
C PRO A 312 -16.90 -32.37 -12.22
N ALA A 313 -18.16 -32.08 -12.56
CA ALA A 313 -18.81 -30.81 -12.21
C ALA A 313 -18.94 -30.64 -10.68
N PRO A 314 -18.79 -29.41 -10.14
CA PRO A 314 -18.88 -29.16 -8.71
C PRO A 314 -20.31 -29.38 -8.18
N PRO A 315 -20.48 -29.92 -6.96
CA PRO A 315 -21.79 -30.08 -6.34
C PRO A 315 -22.43 -28.71 -6.04
N LYS A 316 -23.75 -28.61 -6.22
CA LYS A 316 -24.51 -27.38 -5.93
C LYS A 316 -24.44 -27.04 -4.42
N PRO A 317 -24.27 -25.76 -4.05
CA PRO A 317 -24.22 -25.36 -2.65
C PRO A 317 -25.58 -25.53 -1.95
N PRO A 318 -25.60 -25.85 -0.65
CA PRO A 318 -26.84 -26.01 0.11
C PRO A 318 -27.53 -24.67 0.40
N ASN A 319 -28.86 -24.69 0.43
CA ASN A 319 -29.70 -23.54 0.75
C ASN A 319 -29.75 -23.30 2.27
N PHE A 320 -29.15 -22.21 2.74
CA PHE A 320 -29.28 -21.76 4.13
C PHE A 320 -30.50 -20.86 4.30
N LYS A 321 -31.48 -21.33 5.09
CA LYS A 321 -32.60 -20.50 5.56
C LYS A 321 -32.12 -19.60 6.70
N SER A 322 -32.35 -18.29 6.57
CA SER A 322 -32.11 -17.31 7.61
C SER A 322 -33.14 -17.43 8.73
N ASN A 323 -32.69 -17.48 9.98
CA ASN A 323 -33.51 -17.08 11.11
C ASN A 323 -32.68 -16.25 12.08
N ALA A 324 -33.08 -14.99 12.23
CA ALA A 324 -32.59 -14.06 13.22
C ALA A 324 -33.41 -14.20 14.51
N LYS A 325 -32.74 -14.25 15.68
CA LYS A 325 -32.99 -13.39 16.85
C LYS A 325 -32.15 -13.81 18.07
N ASN A 326 -31.30 -12.87 18.51
CA ASN A 326 -31.04 -12.40 19.88
C ASN A 326 -30.94 -13.39 21.06
N ASN A 327 -29.79 -13.39 21.76
CA ASN A 327 -29.67 -12.71 23.07
C ASN A 327 -28.24 -12.71 23.68
N ALA A 328 -27.78 -11.47 23.93
CA ALA A 328 -27.15 -10.94 25.15
C ALA A 328 -25.80 -11.45 25.75
N LYS A 329 -24.99 -10.41 26.07
CA LYS A 329 -24.18 -10.14 27.28
C LYS A 329 -22.65 -10.41 27.28
N LYS A 330 -21.96 -9.32 27.66
CA LYS A 330 -20.53 -9.12 27.91
C LYS A 330 -20.01 -9.86 29.14
N THR A 331 -18.74 -10.23 29.10
CA THR A 331 -17.83 -10.20 30.27
C THR A 331 -16.41 -9.78 29.84
N LYS A 332 -15.83 -8.82 30.57
CA LYS A 332 -14.47 -8.26 30.44
C LYS A 332 -13.59 -8.82 31.56
N THR A 333 -12.34 -9.22 31.27
CA THR A 333 -11.17 -9.13 32.19
C THR A 333 -9.88 -9.32 31.36
N GLN A 334 -9.22 -8.24 30.90
CA GLN A 334 -7.96 -7.63 31.39
C GLN A 334 -6.67 -8.46 31.27
N ASN A 335 -5.78 -8.04 30.35
CA ASN A 335 -4.32 -7.90 30.56
C ASN A 335 -3.81 -6.83 29.57
N LYS A 336 -3.46 -5.64 30.07
CA LYS A 336 -3.40 -4.39 29.28
C LYS A 336 -2.02 -3.71 29.22
N ASN A 337 -0.93 -4.40 29.55
CA ASN A 337 0.38 -3.75 29.75
C ASN A 337 1.51 -4.13 28.77
N PHE A 338 1.28 -4.89 27.70
CA PHE A 338 2.38 -5.31 26.80
C PHE A 338 2.19 -5.02 25.31
N SER A 339 1.11 -4.36 24.89
CA SER A 339 0.78 -4.18 23.46
C SER A 339 1.41 -2.92 22.83
N GLY A 340 2.72 -2.70 22.99
CA GLY A 340 3.35 -1.44 22.51
C GLY A 340 4.81 -1.50 22.05
N LEU A 341 5.55 -2.56 22.35
CA LEU A 341 6.97 -2.69 21.99
C LEU A 341 7.09 -3.58 20.74
N THR A 342 7.24 -2.94 19.58
CA THR A 342 7.58 -3.62 18.32
C THR A 342 9.06 -3.39 18.01
N ALA A 343 9.73 -4.38 17.42
CA ALA A 343 11.17 -4.32 17.07
C ALA A 343 11.54 -3.06 16.25
N LYS A 344 10.62 -2.60 15.41
CA LYS A 344 10.75 -1.37 14.60
C LYS A 344 10.83 -0.08 15.43
N LYS A 345 10.30 -0.08 16.65
CA LYS A 345 10.33 1.06 17.60
C LYS A 345 11.63 1.08 18.43
N LEU A 346 12.27 -0.09 18.57
CA LEU A 346 13.57 -0.24 19.22
C LEU A 346 14.71 0.26 18.31
N GLU A 347 14.59 0.04 16.99
CA GLU A 347 15.53 0.54 15.98
C GLU A 347 15.55 2.07 15.86
N THR A 348 14.47 2.76 16.28
CA THR A 348 14.35 4.22 16.24
C THR A 348 14.88 4.94 17.48
N MET A 349 15.37 4.22 18.50
CA MET A 349 15.90 4.82 19.73
C MET A 349 17.36 5.30 19.58
N ASN A 350 17.65 6.51 20.05
CA ASN A 350 18.95 7.19 19.97
C ASN A 350 20.04 6.47 20.80
N ASN A 351 21.25 6.32 20.25
CA ASN A 351 22.39 5.61 20.85
C ASN A 351 22.77 6.14 22.26
N ASN A 352 22.53 7.42 22.56
CA ASN A 352 22.83 7.99 23.87
C ASN A 352 21.86 7.53 24.98
N SER A 353 20.62 7.16 24.64
CA SER A 353 19.66 6.62 25.61
C SER A 353 19.93 5.16 25.97
N ILE A 354 20.58 4.41 25.05
CA ILE A 354 20.96 3.01 25.26
C ILE A 354 22.19 2.92 26.19
N MET A 355 23.15 3.85 26.10
CA MET A 355 24.28 3.91 27.05
C MET A 355 23.87 4.33 28.47
N GLY A 356 22.85 5.18 28.63
CA GLY A 356 22.27 5.49 29.94
C GLY A 356 21.60 4.28 30.58
N LEU A 357 20.89 3.47 29.77
CA LEU A 357 20.31 2.19 30.18
C LEU A 357 21.38 1.18 30.63
N LEU A 358 22.48 1.08 29.88
CA LEU A 358 23.59 0.18 30.23
C LEU A 358 24.29 0.58 31.52
N ASN A 359 24.55 1.87 31.76
CA ASN A 359 25.17 2.33 33.01
C ASN A 359 24.29 2.12 34.24
N THR A 360 22.96 2.24 34.11
CA THR A 360 22.02 2.00 35.23
C THR A 360 21.86 0.50 35.52
N VAL A 361 21.83 -0.33 34.47
CA VAL A 361 21.73 -1.80 34.59
C VAL A 361 23.04 -2.43 35.09
N LEU A 362 24.20 -1.88 34.72
CA LEU A 362 25.52 -2.31 35.20
C LEU A 362 25.94 -1.66 36.53
N GLY A 363 25.21 -0.64 36.98
CA GLY A 363 25.68 0.33 37.97
C GLY A 363 25.65 -0.08 39.44
N ASN A 364 25.39 -1.34 39.80
CA ASN A 364 25.42 -1.74 41.23
C ASN A 364 25.61 -3.24 41.52
N LYS A 365 26.18 -4.03 40.59
CA LYS A 365 26.63 -5.39 40.92
C LYS A 365 28.06 -5.59 40.45
N GLU A 366 28.97 -5.83 41.39
CA GLU A 366 30.26 -6.41 41.08
C GLU A 366 30.03 -7.73 40.32
N ILE A 367 30.49 -7.76 39.07
CA ILE A 367 30.41 -8.93 38.21
C ILE A 367 31.58 -9.83 38.59
N THR A 368 31.33 -10.80 39.47
CA THR A 368 32.14 -12.03 39.48
C THR A 368 31.72 -12.89 38.28
N THR A 369 32.71 -13.43 37.60
CA THR A 369 32.71 -14.14 36.30
C THR A 369 31.73 -15.32 36.15
N PRO A 370 31.50 -15.78 34.90
CA PRO A 370 30.16 -16.13 34.43
C PRO A 370 29.85 -17.62 34.50
N ASN A 371 28.59 -17.94 34.74
CA ASN A 371 28.01 -19.21 34.30
C ASN A 371 26.76 -18.90 33.47
N ALA A 372 26.81 -19.24 32.18
CA ALA A 372 26.02 -18.63 31.11
C ALA A 372 24.57 -19.14 30.96
N ASN A 373 23.96 -19.68 32.01
CA ASN A 373 22.69 -20.40 31.87
C ASN A 373 21.50 -19.85 32.68
N ASN A 374 21.62 -18.74 33.40
CA ASN A 374 20.47 -18.07 34.02
C ASN A 374 20.60 -16.56 33.89
N LEU A 375 20.05 -16.00 32.81
CA LEU A 375 19.66 -14.60 32.78
C LEU A 375 18.41 -14.50 33.65
N ASP A 376 18.63 -14.07 34.89
CA ASP A 376 17.61 -13.91 35.93
C ASP A 376 16.45 -13.06 35.38
N ASP A 377 15.22 -13.60 35.41
CA ASP A 377 14.01 -12.94 34.87
C ASP A 377 13.81 -11.53 35.47
N ASP A 378 14.36 -11.30 36.66
CA ASP A 378 14.39 -9.99 37.32
C ASP A 378 15.22 -8.94 36.58
N VAL A 379 16.34 -9.32 35.95
CA VAL A 379 17.14 -8.38 35.13
C VAL A 379 16.37 -8.02 33.87
N LEU A 380 15.69 -9.01 33.26
CA LEU A 380 14.87 -8.79 32.06
C LEU A 380 13.67 -7.88 32.36
N ASN A 381 12.98 -8.12 33.48
CA ASN A 381 11.86 -7.31 33.93
C ASN A 381 12.29 -5.89 34.29
N ASN A 382 13.47 -5.71 34.89
CA ASN A 382 14.02 -4.39 35.17
C ASN A 382 14.35 -3.62 33.89
N ILE A 383 15.03 -4.25 32.92
CA ILE A 383 15.33 -3.67 31.60
C ILE A 383 14.03 -3.28 30.88
N LEU A 384 13.02 -4.16 30.90
CA LEU A 384 11.72 -3.89 30.27
C LEU A 384 10.99 -2.73 30.96
N SER A 385 11.05 -2.65 32.28
CA SER A 385 10.44 -1.55 33.04
C SER A 385 11.12 -0.20 32.76
N GLU A 386 12.45 -0.19 32.59
CA GLU A 386 13.21 1.02 32.27
C GLU A 386 13.04 1.45 30.81
N LEU A 387 12.92 0.50 29.87
CA LEU A 387 12.57 0.79 28.49
C LEU A 387 11.16 1.41 28.37
N VAL A 388 10.21 0.94 29.19
CA VAL A 388 8.86 1.53 29.27
C VAL A 388 8.93 2.95 29.85
N LYS A 389 9.69 3.17 30.93
CA LYS A 389 9.88 4.51 31.52
C LYS A 389 10.56 5.48 30.55
N LEU A 390 11.55 5.03 29.79
CA LEU A 390 12.23 5.87 28.79
C LEU A 390 11.34 6.19 27.59
N ASN A 391 10.48 5.25 27.18
CA ASN A 391 9.46 5.50 26.16
C ASN A 391 8.41 6.52 26.67
N GLU A 392 8.00 6.44 27.94
CA GLU A 392 7.11 7.43 28.55
C GLU A 392 7.78 8.81 28.68
N GLN A 393 9.08 8.87 28.97
CA GLN A 393 9.85 10.12 29.04
C GLN A 393 10.08 10.74 27.65
N GLN A 394 10.32 9.94 26.60
CA GLN A 394 10.38 10.45 25.22
C GLN A 394 9.03 10.99 24.74
N THR A 395 7.90 10.46 25.23
CA THR A 395 6.58 11.04 24.96
C THR A 395 6.26 12.31 25.78
N LYS A 396 7.08 12.65 26.79
CA LYS A 396 6.90 13.84 27.66
C LYS A 396 7.95 14.94 27.45
N GLY A 397 8.82 14.81 26.45
CA GLY A 397 9.94 15.71 26.18
C GLY A 397 9.79 16.60 24.94
N VAL A 398 8.72 17.39 24.85
CA VAL A 398 8.78 18.70 24.17
C VAL A 398 8.25 19.72 25.17
N SER A 399 9.18 20.55 25.65
CA SER A 399 9.01 21.51 26.72
C SER A 399 7.91 22.55 26.46
N LYS A 400 7.08 22.78 27.48
CA LYS A 400 6.66 24.15 27.86
C LYS A 400 6.79 24.30 29.36
N GLU A 401 7.62 25.26 29.78
CA GLU A 401 7.55 25.86 31.10
C GLU A 401 6.14 26.40 31.36
N LYS A 402 5.66 26.23 32.59
CA LYS A 402 4.35 26.69 33.07
C LYS A 402 4.28 28.23 33.07
N PRO A 403 3.09 28.77 32.80
CA PRO A 403 2.42 29.57 33.82
C PRO A 403 1.22 28.79 34.38
N LYS A 404 0.96 29.04 35.66
CA LYS A 404 -0.13 28.48 36.45
C LYS A 404 -1.49 28.90 35.88
N SER A 405 -2.41 27.95 35.74
CA SER A 405 -3.82 28.11 36.16
C SER A 405 -4.60 26.81 35.94
N SER A 406 -5.23 26.34 37.03
CA SER A 406 -6.49 25.58 37.10
C SER A 406 -6.75 24.43 36.10
N GLU A 407 -6.89 23.23 36.68
CA GLU A 407 -7.61 22.10 36.09
C GLU A 407 -9.02 22.53 35.65
N GLU A 408 -9.25 22.63 34.35
CA GLU A 408 -10.60 22.55 33.77
C GLU A 408 -10.66 21.32 32.86
N LYS A 409 -11.56 20.40 33.19
CA LYS A 409 -11.91 19.25 32.34
C LYS A 409 -12.44 19.79 31.00
N LEU A 410 -11.71 19.55 29.91
CA LEU A 410 -12.24 19.80 28.56
C LEU A 410 -13.48 18.92 28.34
N ILE A 411 -14.64 19.55 28.28
CA ILE A 411 -15.89 18.93 27.85
C ILE A 411 -15.83 18.84 26.33
N ASN A 412 -15.81 17.62 25.77
CA ASN A 412 -15.92 17.43 24.33
C ASN A 412 -17.27 18.00 23.85
N PRO A 413 -17.29 19.00 22.95
CA PRO A 413 -18.53 19.68 22.58
C PRO A 413 -19.48 18.78 21.77
N VAL A 414 -18.99 17.67 21.19
CA VAL A 414 -19.80 16.73 20.41
C VAL A 414 -19.44 15.27 20.68
N GLU A 415 -20.47 14.42 20.80
CA GLU A 415 -20.37 12.96 20.90
C GLU A 415 -21.03 12.28 19.69
N ILE A 416 -20.35 11.30 19.08
CA ILE A 416 -20.89 10.52 17.96
C ILE A 416 -21.75 9.37 18.52
N LEU A 417 -23.07 9.49 18.44
CA LEU A 417 -24.00 8.47 18.94
C LEU A 417 -24.29 7.37 17.92
N LYS A 418 -24.34 7.73 16.63
CA LYS A 418 -24.65 6.78 15.55
C LYS A 418 -23.88 7.15 14.29
N LEU A 419 -23.20 6.16 13.72
CA LEU A 419 -22.60 6.23 12.39
C LEU A 419 -22.77 4.87 11.73
N VAL A 420 -23.81 4.74 10.91
CA VAL A 420 -24.17 3.48 10.23
C VAL A 420 -24.19 3.70 8.73
N VAL A 421 -23.44 2.88 8.00
CA VAL A 421 -23.37 2.88 6.53
C VAL A 421 -23.72 1.49 6.02
N ASN A 422 -24.70 1.38 5.12
CA ASN A 422 -25.24 0.12 4.57
C ASN A 422 -25.54 -0.95 5.64
N GLY A 423 -26.05 -0.52 6.79
CA GLY A 423 -26.39 -1.40 7.91
C GLY A 423 -25.23 -1.79 8.82
N LYS A 424 -23.98 -1.43 8.48
CA LYS A 424 -22.79 -1.65 9.33
C LYS A 424 -22.49 -0.41 10.17
N SER A 425 -22.32 -0.58 11.48
CA SER A 425 -21.88 0.50 12.38
C SER A 425 -20.37 0.69 12.29
N LEU A 426 -19.92 1.93 12.10
CA LEU A 426 -18.49 2.27 12.05
C LEU A 426 -17.92 2.60 13.43
N ILE A 427 -18.76 2.94 14.40
CA ILE A 427 -18.34 3.34 15.77
C ILE A 427 -17.38 2.34 16.43
N PRO A 428 -17.60 1.01 16.38
CA PRO A 428 -16.70 0.05 17.04
C PRO A 428 -15.28 0.01 16.45
N GLU A 429 -15.12 0.49 15.21
CA GLU A 429 -13.84 0.52 14.50
C GLU A 429 -13.14 1.89 14.65
N LEU A 430 -13.80 2.88 15.28
CA LEU A 430 -13.23 4.19 15.55
C LEU A 430 -12.37 4.19 16.83
N SER A 431 -11.26 4.91 16.76
CA SER A 431 -10.26 5.15 17.79
C SER A 431 -9.87 6.63 17.75
N ASN A 432 -9.30 7.16 18.84
CA ASN A 432 -8.85 8.56 18.93
C ASN A 432 -9.90 9.63 18.53
N ILE A 433 -11.18 9.41 18.87
CA ILE A 433 -12.23 10.40 18.61
C ILE A 433 -11.93 11.65 19.42
N THR A 434 -11.62 12.73 18.72
CA THR A 434 -11.24 14.02 19.32
C THR A 434 -12.03 15.13 18.66
N CYS A 435 -12.40 16.13 19.44
CA CYS A 435 -13.10 17.31 18.96
C CYS A 435 -12.29 18.56 19.31
N SER A 436 -12.25 19.53 18.39
CA SER A 436 -11.69 20.84 18.66
C SER A 436 -12.58 21.63 19.62
N SER A 437 -12.04 22.69 20.21
CA SER A 437 -12.88 23.75 20.77
C SER A 437 -13.75 24.36 19.66
N VAL A 438 -14.90 24.90 20.06
CA VAL A 438 -15.75 25.68 19.17
C VAL A 438 -15.05 27.01 18.88
N ALA A 439 -14.89 27.35 17.60
CA ALA A 439 -14.31 28.62 17.17
C ALA A 439 -15.31 29.77 17.33
N ASP A 440 -14.84 31.01 17.23
CA ASP A 440 -15.66 32.22 17.44
C ASP A 440 -16.86 32.33 16.47
N ASP A 441 -16.74 31.70 15.29
CA ASP A 441 -17.77 31.58 14.27
C ASP A 441 -18.79 30.45 14.55
N GLY A 442 -18.62 29.69 15.64
CA GLY A 442 -19.45 28.56 16.01
C GLY A 442 -19.08 27.25 15.31
N SER A 443 -18.00 27.23 14.52
CA SER A 443 -17.52 26.05 13.80
C SER A 443 -16.66 25.16 14.69
N PHE A 444 -16.66 23.85 14.44
CA PHE A 444 -15.82 22.91 15.18
C PHE A 444 -15.49 21.67 14.33
N LEU A 445 -14.34 21.04 14.64
CA LEU A 445 -13.84 19.87 13.95
C LEU A 445 -13.97 18.65 14.86
N VAL A 446 -14.52 17.57 14.32
CA VAL A 446 -14.46 16.23 14.92
C VAL A 446 -13.60 15.37 14.02
N PHE A 447 -12.59 14.69 14.56
CA PHE A 447 -11.86 13.69 13.82
C PHE A 447 -11.79 12.37 14.58
N ALA A 448 -11.70 11.28 13.83
CA ALA A 448 -11.65 9.92 14.37
C ALA A 448 -10.78 9.05 13.47
N ASP A 449 -9.91 8.25 14.09
CA ASP A 449 -9.08 7.27 13.40
C ASP A 449 -9.79 5.93 13.34
N ARG A 450 -9.72 5.24 12.21
CA ARG A 450 -10.31 3.94 11.98
C ARG A 450 -9.22 3.00 11.51
N LEU A 451 -9.08 1.87 12.21
CA LEU A 451 -8.19 0.79 11.79
C LEU A 451 -9.02 -0.46 11.54
N PHE A 452 -8.97 -0.99 10.32
CA PHE A 452 -9.72 -2.19 9.96
C PHE A 452 -8.92 -3.06 8.99
N SER A 453 -9.22 -4.36 8.99
CA SER A 453 -8.62 -5.31 8.06
C SER A 453 -9.67 -5.82 7.08
N ALA A 454 -9.33 -5.82 5.79
CA ALA A 454 -10.17 -6.37 4.73
C ALA A 454 -9.29 -7.07 3.68
N ASN A 455 -9.74 -8.23 3.18
CA ASN A 455 -9.01 -9.02 2.18
C ASN A 455 -7.54 -9.31 2.54
N GLY A 456 -7.22 -9.47 3.83
CA GLY A 456 -5.86 -9.73 4.31
C GLY A 456 -4.95 -8.50 4.41
N TYR A 457 -5.44 -7.30 4.07
CA TYR A 457 -4.71 -6.03 4.22
C TYR A 457 -5.25 -5.25 5.43
N SER A 458 -4.36 -4.48 6.08
CA SER A 458 -4.74 -3.54 7.14
C SER A 458 -4.81 -2.13 6.57
N PHE A 459 -5.91 -1.45 6.86
CA PHE A 459 -6.19 -0.08 6.41
C PHE A 459 -6.27 0.83 7.63
N PHE A 460 -5.64 1.99 7.52
CA PHE A 460 -5.77 3.09 8.45
C PHE A 460 -6.47 4.25 7.76
N GLU A 461 -7.50 4.81 8.40
CA GLU A 461 -8.24 5.96 7.89
C GLU A 461 -8.44 6.99 8.98
N THR A 462 -8.25 8.27 8.69
CA THR A 462 -8.65 9.36 9.59
C THR A 462 -9.83 10.08 8.95
N LEU A 463 -10.97 10.08 9.62
CA LEU A 463 -12.18 10.78 9.22
C LEU A 463 -12.19 12.17 9.84
N TYR A 464 -12.51 13.18 9.04
CA TYR A 464 -12.67 14.57 9.44
C TYR A 464 -14.11 15.01 9.18
N PHE A 465 -14.77 15.55 10.21
CA PHE A 465 -16.09 16.15 10.16
C PHE A 465 -15.95 17.60 10.62
N LEU A 466 -15.91 18.55 9.68
CA LEU A 466 -15.92 19.96 9.99
C LEU A 466 -17.36 20.47 9.98
N PHE A 467 -17.85 20.94 11.12
CA PHE A 467 -19.17 21.52 11.27
C PHE A 467 -19.03 23.04 11.19
N GLU A 468 -19.61 23.65 10.16
CA GLU A 468 -19.71 25.10 9.98
C GLU A 468 -21.13 25.55 10.34
N LYS A 469 -21.25 26.52 11.25
CA LYS A 469 -22.55 27.06 11.68
C LYS A 469 -23.05 28.06 10.63
N ILE A 470 -24.26 27.86 10.09
CA ILE A 470 -24.92 28.83 9.20
C ILE A 470 -25.81 29.77 10.02
N ASP A 471 -26.64 29.19 10.89
CA ASP A 471 -27.55 29.89 11.77
C ASP A 471 -27.72 29.10 13.09
N ASP A 472 -28.57 29.55 14.00
CA ASP A 472 -28.75 28.91 15.31
C ASP A 472 -29.26 27.46 15.28
N LYS A 473 -29.74 26.99 14.11
CA LYS A 473 -30.31 25.66 13.95
C LYS A 473 -29.71 24.86 12.79
N ASN A 474 -28.88 25.44 11.92
CA ASN A 474 -28.40 24.79 10.71
C ASN A 474 -26.87 24.79 10.65
N TYR A 475 -26.32 23.63 10.32
CA TYR A 475 -24.90 23.38 10.12
C TYR A 475 -24.63 22.81 8.73
N ILE A 476 -23.51 23.20 8.13
CA ILE A 476 -22.91 22.48 7.01
C ILE A 476 -21.81 21.58 7.57
N VAL A 477 -21.84 20.32 7.18
CA VAL A 477 -20.82 19.34 7.56
C VAL A 477 -19.99 19.00 6.34
N HIS A 478 -18.72 19.37 6.39
CA HIS A 478 -17.72 18.94 5.41
C HIS A 478 -17.05 17.67 5.89
N LEU A 479 -17.10 16.65 5.04
CA LEU A 479 -16.53 15.34 5.31
C LEU A 479 -15.26 15.17 4.48
N SER A 480 -14.16 14.84 5.15
CA SER A 480 -12.87 14.55 4.52
C SER A 480 -12.31 13.26 5.12
N ILE A 481 -11.47 12.56 4.35
CA ILE A 481 -10.82 11.34 4.78
C ILE A 481 -9.37 11.31 4.33
N SER A 482 -8.48 10.89 5.21
CA SER A 482 -7.10 10.51 4.88
C SER A 482 -6.96 8.99 5.02
N GLN A 483 -6.39 8.30 4.03
CA GLN A 483 -6.29 6.84 4.01
C GLN A 483 -4.84 6.37 3.81
N THR A 484 -4.47 5.26 4.44
CA THR A 484 -3.18 4.60 4.23
C THR A 484 -3.33 3.08 4.39
N PRO A 485 -3.26 2.28 3.31
CA PRO A 485 -3.26 2.66 1.89
C PRO A 485 -4.64 3.18 1.41
N GLU A 486 -4.69 3.84 0.26
CA GLU A 486 -5.94 4.35 -0.34
C GLU A 486 -6.95 3.22 -0.62
N ASN A 487 -8.22 3.46 -0.28
CA ASN A 487 -9.29 2.48 -0.42
C ASN A 487 -10.64 3.13 -0.73
N ASN A 488 -10.93 3.30 -2.03
CA ASN A 488 -12.16 3.91 -2.52
C ASN A 488 -13.41 3.02 -2.31
N LEU A 489 -13.24 1.77 -1.86
CA LEU A 489 -14.36 0.88 -1.50
C LEU A 489 -14.77 1.00 -0.03
N SER A 490 -14.01 1.72 0.79
CA SER A 490 -14.31 1.91 2.20
C SER A 490 -15.64 2.63 2.41
N TYR A 491 -16.37 2.22 3.46
CA TYR A 491 -17.59 2.90 3.86
C TYR A 491 -17.34 4.35 4.28
N ALA A 492 -16.19 4.67 4.85
CA ALA A 492 -15.81 6.03 5.23
C ALA A 492 -15.52 6.90 3.99
N TYR A 493 -14.90 6.33 2.96
CA TYR A 493 -14.68 7.02 1.68
C TYR A 493 -16.01 7.36 0.97
N LYS A 494 -16.92 6.37 0.87
CA LYS A 494 -18.26 6.59 0.31
C LYS A 494 -19.08 7.61 1.09
N LEU A 495 -18.81 7.74 2.39
CA LEU A 495 -19.42 8.77 3.22
C LEU A 495 -18.88 10.16 2.86
N SER A 496 -17.56 10.30 2.64
CA SER A 496 -16.98 11.59 2.24
C SER A 496 -17.44 12.08 0.87
N GLU A 497 -17.83 11.19 -0.05
CA GLU A 497 -18.41 11.58 -1.35
C GLU A 497 -19.75 12.32 -1.24
N LEU A 498 -20.41 12.27 -0.08
CA LEU A 498 -21.68 12.98 0.18
C LEU A 498 -21.47 14.40 0.72
N SER A 499 -20.20 14.81 0.92
CA SER A 499 -19.84 16.16 1.36
C SER A 499 -20.11 17.21 0.26
N PRO A 500 -20.61 18.41 0.60
CA PRO A 500 -21.03 18.87 1.93
C PRO A 500 -22.49 18.47 2.24
N ILE A 501 -22.77 18.25 3.52
CA ILE A 501 -24.12 17.86 4.00
C ILE A 501 -24.71 18.98 4.85
N ARG A 502 -25.99 19.32 4.62
CA ARG A 502 -26.74 20.22 5.50
C ARG A 502 -27.46 19.43 6.58
N ILE A 503 -27.25 19.80 7.85
CA ILE A 503 -27.87 19.15 9.00
C ILE A 503 -28.51 20.20 9.90
N MET A 504 -29.71 19.91 10.39
CA MET A 504 -30.44 20.76 11.32
C MET A 504 -30.29 20.25 12.76
N LEU A 505 -29.97 21.15 13.69
CA LEU A 505 -29.94 20.93 15.12
C LEU A 505 -31.37 20.84 15.66
N THR A 506 -31.73 19.66 16.15
CA THR A 506 -33.03 19.41 16.80
C THR A 506 -32.80 19.09 18.27
N GLY A 507 -33.11 20.04 19.15
CA GLY A 507 -32.75 19.95 20.57
C GLY A 507 -31.25 20.07 20.79
N ASN A 508 -30.59 18.97 21.16
CA ASN A 508 -29.13 18.86 21.26
C ASN A 508 -28.55 17.80 20.31
N MET A 509 -29.30 17.40 19.27
CA MET A 509 -28.87 16.37 18.33
C MET A 509 -28.83 16.89 16.90
N LEU A 510 -27.76 16.53 16.20
CA LEU A 510 -27.60 16.67 14.76
C LEU A 510 -27.84 15.30 14.13
N PHE A 511 -28.96 15.15 13.44
CA PHE A 511 -29.34 13.90 12.78
C PHE A 511 -29.36 14.08 11.27
N TRP A 512 -28.76 13.12 10.56
CA TRP A 512 -28.87 13.05 9.12
C TRP A 512 -29.03 11.63 8.64
N GLN A 513 -29.89 11.46 7.64
CA GLN A 513 -30.14 10.19 6.99
C GLN A 513 -30.15 10.38 5.48
N TYR A 514 -29.50 9.45 4.79
CA TYR A 514 -29.45 9.38 3.34
C TYR A 514 -29.76 7.96 2.90
N SER A 515 -30.56 7.82 1.85
CA SER A 515 -30.89 6.52 1.27
C SER A 515 -30.97 6.64 -0.25
N SER A 516 -30.14 5.87 -0.94
CA SER A 516 -30.20 5.61 -2.38
C SER A 516 -30.20 4.11 -2.65
N ASP A 517 -30.30 3.72 -3.92
CA ASP A 517 -30.26 2.31 -4.34
C ASP A 517 -28.94 1.61 -3.99
N ILE A 518 -27.88 2.37 -3.74
CA ILE A 518 -26.50 1.88 -3.57
C ILE A 518 -25.96 2.17 -2.16
N LEU A 519 -26.47 3.22 -1.49
CA LEU A 519 -25.91 3.71 -0.23
C LEU A 519 -27.00 4.18 0.75
N LYS A 520 -26.97 3.62 1.96
CA LYS A 520 -27.82 4.02 3.09
C LYS A 520 -26.95 4.48 4.23
N VAL A 521 -27.10 5.73 4.66
CA VAL A 521 -26.34 6.32 5.77
C VAL A 521 -27.30 6.85 6.82
N SER A 522 -26.95 6.63 8.09
CA SER A 522 -27.62 7.26 9.23
C SER A 522 -26.57 7.74 10.24
N THR A 523 -26.52 9.05 10.47
CA THR A 523 -25.61 9.70 11.42
C THR A 523 -26.41 10.43 12.51
N VAL A 524 -25.92 10.33 13.75
CA VAL A 524 -26.44 11.07 14.91
C VAL A 524 -25.25 11.57 15.71
N PHE A 525 -25.15 12.88 15.87
CA PHE A 525 -24.21 13.55 16.75
C PHE A 525 -24.98 14.25 17.88
N LYS A 526 -24.47 14.18 19.10
CA LYS A 526 -25.03 14.87 20.25
C LYS A 526 -24.12 16.03 20.63
N MET A 527 -24.65 17.23 20.63
CA MET A 527 -24.00 18.43 21.14
C MET A 527 -24.05 18.39 22.67
N ASN A 528 -22.89 18.41 23.31
CA ASN A 528 -22.77 18.61 24.75
C ASN A 528 -22.69 20.13 24.99
N LYS A 529 -23.59 20.62 25.85
CA LYS A 529 -23.59 22.02 26.28
C LYS A 529 -22.59 22.25 27.39
#